data_AF-A0A0J8DV74-F1
#
_entry.id   AF-A0A0J8DV74-F1
#
_cell.length_a   1.000
_cell.length_b   1.000
_cell.length_c   1.000
_cell.angle_alpha   90.00
_cell.angle_beta   90.00
_cell.angle_gamma   90.00
#
_symmetry.space_group_name_H-M   'P 1'
#
loop_
_entity.id
_entity.type
_entity.pdbx_description
1 polymer ?
#
loop_
_entity_poly.entity_id
_entity_poly.type
_entity_poly.pdbx_seq_one_letter_code
_entity_poly.pdbx_strand_id
1 'polypeptide(L)'
;MGQILSNLCKFLRPKVTTEIPRDDHQTNHLNIPFNDTDEKQSENHCIDIYDHHAEPTSGSNTVDTNERHYNNLDVSITPHVVVDLKSGNEEDATTTTNKKRKELVIDDGDEQVIPEIVLEKNVTTTVVNRLPSVPKEILRKIGPYTSAQRILLVGEGDFSFSSCLAVAFGTSHNITATSLNSEDFLISNYAKFLTNKAKLETRGSMVLHEVDATIMVKHPIIGSMVFDRIIYNFPHTGQFGMTDAERRSNQNLVRGFLKNAKKMIGEYGQIHITSKSNGFFLRWDIPKIGRDEGLKLILEVNFKRSDYPGYSTKYGFGGDKNFNCNPSKTYKFGLSLS
;
A
#
# COMPACT_ATOMS: atom_id res chain seq x y z
N MET A 1 31.11 -3.71 26.23
CA MET A 1 30.31 -3.42 27.43
C MET A 1 29.94 -1.94 27.42
N GLY A 2 28.64 -1.64 27.28
CA GLY A 2 27.96 -0.35 27.60
C GLY A 2 28.40 0.92 26.85
N GLN A 3 27.57 1.93 26.54
CA GLN A 3 26.14 2.18 26.73
C GLN A 3 25.84 3.53 26.02
N ILE A 4 24.83 3.54 25.13
CA ILE A 4 23.77 4.58 24.98
C ILE A 4 24.05 6.02 24.44
N LEU A 5 23.27 6.30 23.37
CA LEU A 5 22.51 7.50 22.95
C LEU A 5 23.00 8.92 23.31
N SER A 6 23.01 9.79 22.29
CA SER A 6 22.02 10.87 22.14
C SER A 6 22.43 11.77 20.97
N ASN A 7 21.57 11.93 19.96
CA ASN A 7 21.42 13.16 19.16
C ASN A 7 20.21 13.03 18.22
N LEU A 8 19.03 13.08 18.83
CA LEU A 8 17.77 13.41 18.16
C LEU A 8 17.18 14.63 18.90
N CYS A 9 16.49 15.51 18.17
CA CYS A 9 15.70 16.66 18.64
C CYS A 9 16.42 18.02 18.74
N LYS A 10 16.60 18.69 17.59
CA LYS A 10 16.47 20.14 17.49
C LYS A 10 15.85 20.52 16.15
N PHE A 11 14.53 20.44 16.01
CA PHE A 11 13.79 21.30 15.06
C PHE A 11 12.29 21.29 15.30
N LEU A 12 11.82 21.59 16.52
CA LEU A 12 10.42 22.00 16.74
C LEU A 12 10.37 22.91 17.98
N ARG A 13 10.15 24.22 17.79
CA ARG A 13 9.12 25.03 18.51
C ARG A 13 8.87 26.36 17.78
N PRO A 14 7.61 26.81 17.67
CA PRO A 14 7.20 28.08 17.08
C PRO A 14 7.37 29.24 18.09
N LYS A 15 7.67 30.44 17.61
CA LYS A 15 7.55 31.68 18.40
C LYS A 15 6.15 32.25 18.22
N VAL A 16 5.41 32.31 19.32
CA VAL A 16 4.22 33.15 19.50
C VAL A 16 4.70 34.52 20.00
N THR A 17 4.22 35.61 19.39
CA THR A 17 4.23 36.92 20.03
C THR A 17 2.98 37.67 19.59
N THR A 18 2.08 37.87 20.55
CA THR A 18 0.91 38.74 20.50
C THR A 18 1.31 40.17 20.87
N GLU A 19 1.02 41.15 20.01
CA GLU A 19 0.68 42.53 20.41
C GLU A 19 -0.36 43.11 19.42
N ILE A 20 -1.38 43.80 19.94
CA ILE A 20 -2.48 44.50 19.25
C ILE A 20 -2.33 46.02 19.55
N PRO A 21 -3.15 46.93 18.97
CA PRO A 21 -2.96 47.67 17.72
C PRO A 21 -2.62 49.16 17.96
N ARG A 22 -2.22 49.87 16.90
CA ARG A 22 -2.40 51.33 16.83
C ARG A 22 -3.04 51.73 15.50
N ASP A 23 -4.14 52.44 15.68
CA ASP A 23 -4.96 53.17 14.73
C ASP A 23 -4.19 54.38 14.21
N ASP A 24 -4.35 54.73 12.93
CA ASP A 24 -4.30 56.11 12.45
C ASP A 24 -4.79 56.16 11.00
N HIS A 25 -5.95 56.80 10.84
CA HIS A 25 -6.54 57.24 9.59
C HIS A 25 -5.66 58.29 8.90
N GLN A 26 -5.43 58.16 7.59
CA GLN A 26 -5.63 59.31 6.70
C GLN A 26 -5.83 58.90 5.22
N THR A 27 -6.99 59.34 4.75
CA THR A 27 -7.46 59.48 3.37
C THR A 27 -6.48 60.24 2.48
N ASN A 28 -6.39 59.87 1.20
CA ASN A 28 -6.45 60.85 0.11
C ASN A 28 -6.92 60.22 -1.21
N HIS A 29 -8.02 60.78 -1.69
CA HIS A 29 -8.57 60.63 -3.03
C HIS A 29 -7.63 61.26 -4.06
N LEU A 30 -7.55 60.68 -5.25
CA LEU A 30 -7.48 61.43 -6.51
C LEU A 30 -8.01 60.58 -7.66
N ASN A 31 -8.86 61.22 -8.45
CA ASN A 31 -9.74 60.68 -9.48
C ASN A 31 -9.25 61.13 -10.88
N ILE A 32 -9.34 60.21 -11.86
CA ILE A 32 -9.73 60.43 -13.30
C ILE A 32 -8.65 61.06 -14.24
N PRO A 33 -8.59 60.80 -15.59
CA PRO A 33 -9.48 60.01 -16.49
C PRO A 33 -8.84 58.94 -17.41
N PHE A 34 -9.72 58.03 -17.86
CA PHE A 34 -9.93 57.47 -19.21
C PHE A 34 -8.89 57.68 -20.33
N ASN A 35 -8.55 56.57 -21.01
CA ASN A 35 -8.63 56.50 -22.47
C ASN A 35 -8.84 55.05 -22.95
N ASP A 36 -9.85 54.86 -23.79
CA ASP A 36 -10.22 53.63 -24.48
C ASP A 36 -9.22 53.27 -25.61
N THR A 37 -8.96 51.99 -25.82
CA THR A 37 -8.95 51.37 -27.16
C THR A 37 -8.89 49.84 -27.08
N ASP A 38 -9.96 49.21 -27.59
CA ASP A 38 -10.06 47.95 -28.32
C ASP A 38 -9.02 46.83 -28.08
N GLU A 39 -9.49 45.66 -27.63
CA GLU A 39 -9.41 44.44 -28.45
C GLU A 39 -10.20 43.25 -27.88
N LYS A 40 -11.13 42.76 -28.71
CA LYS A 40 -11.58 41.37 -28.94
C LYS A 40 -12.01 40.51 -27.74
N GLN A 41 -13.33 40.36 -27.66
CA GLN A 41 -14.06 39.27 -27.02
C GLN A 41 -13.63 37.90 -27.58
N SER A 42 -13.28 36.97 -26.68
CA SER A 42 -13.53 35.55 -26.88
C SER A 42 -14.18 35.00 -25.60
N GLU A 43 -15.46 34.68 -25.71
CA GLU A 43 -16.26 34.06 -24.65
C GLU A 43 -15.69 32.69 -24.28
N ASN A 44 -15.18 32.57 -23.05
CA ASN A 44 -14.95 31.28 -22.41
C ASN A 44 -15.97 31.12 -21.28
N HIS A 45 -17.06 30.43 -21.59
CA HIS A 45 -18.06 30.00 -20.63
C HIS A 45 -17.46 28.88 -19.76
N CYS A 46 -16.87 29.24 -18.62
CA CYS A 46 -16.46 28.29 -17.61
C CYS A 46 -17.70 27.96 -16.76
N ILE A 47 -18.20 26.73 -16.88
CA ILE A 47 -19.23 26.20 -15.99
C ILE A 47 -18.54 25.83 -14.67
N ASP A 48 -18.74 26.64 -13.65
CA ASP A 48 -18.36 26.35 -12.27
C ASP A 48 -19.30 25.28 -11.70
N ILE A 49 -18.79 24.07 -11.49
CA ILE A 49 -19.47 23.07 -10.67
C ILE A 49 -18.85 23.14 -9.27
N TYR A 50 -19.49 23.93 -8.40
CA TYR A 50 -19.22 23.96 -6.96
C TYR A 50 -19.60 22.62 -6.34
N ASP A 51 -18.63 21.96 -5.68
CA ASP A 51 -18.89 20.77 -4.84
C ASP A 51 -19.29 21.29 -3.44
N HIS A 52 -20.50 20.96 -3.01
CA HIS A 52 -21.09 21.50 -1.78
C HIS A 52 -20.35 21.03 -0.52
N HIS A 53 -19.80 22.00 0.21
CA HIS A 53 -19.39 21.84 1.60
C HIS A 53 -20.63 21.69 2.48
N ALA A 54 -20.73 20.57 3.21
CA ALA A 54 -21.68 20.39 4.30
C ALA A 54 -20.93 20.39 5.63
N GLU A 55 -21.14 21.44 6.43
CA GLU A 55 -20.91 21.47 7.87
C GLU A 55 -22.02 20.67 8.60
N PRO A 56 -21.75 20.01 9.74
CA PRO A 56 -22.78 19.28 10.47
C PRO A 56 -23.44 20.16 11.55
N THR A 57 -24.74 20.41 11.41
CA THR A 57 -25.61 20.90 12.49
C THR A 57 -26.15 19.74 13.33
N SER A 58 -26.17 19.97 14.63
CA SER A 58 -26.81 19.21 15.73
C SER A 58 -28.26 18.78 15.44
N GLY A 59 -28.65 17.59 15.90
CA GLY A 59 -30.07 17.21 16.05
C GLY A 59 -30.39 15.73 16.18
N SER A 60 -30.50 15.26 17.44
CA SER A 60 -31.49 14.29 17.97
C SER A 60 -31.89 13.05 17.14
N ASN A 61 -31.41 11.87 17.56
CA ASN A 61 -32.00 10.58 17.21
C ASN A 61 -32.94 10.10 18.33
N THR A 62 -34.23 9.92 18.01
CA THR A 62 -35.14 9.03 18.73
C THR A 62 -35.16 7.65 18.08
N VAL A 63 -35.16 6.65 18.96
CA VAL A 63 -35.17 5.20 18.74
C VAL A 63 -36.36 4.76 17.91
N ASP A 64 -36.17 3.78 17.02
CA ASP A 64 -37.19 2.77 16.79
C ASP A 64 -36.58 1.41 16.43
N THR A 65 -36.97 0.42 17.21
CA THR A 65 -36.60 -1.00 17.13
C THR A 65 -37.46 -1.72 16.09
N ASN A 66 -36.89 -2.65 15.34
CA ASN A 66 -37.66 -3.79 14.82
C ASN A 66 -36.78 -5.00 14.54
N GLU A 67 -36.94 -6.01 15.40
CA GLU A 67 -36.49 -7.38 15.22
C GLU A 67 -37.19 -8.06 14.05
N ARG A 68 -36.47 -8.88 13.28
CA ARG A 68 -37.05 -10.09 12.67
C ARG A 68 -36.05 -11.25 12.70
N HIS A 69 -36.44 -12.26 13.47
CA HIS A 69 -35.90 -13.60 13.51
C HIS A 69 -36.03 -14.33 12.16
N TYR A 70 -35.00 -15.10 11.77
CA TYR A 70 -35.18 -16.41 11.15
C TYR A 70 -34.09 -17.38 11.61
N ASN A 71 -34.53 -18.59 11.92
CA ASN A 71 -33.79 -19.68 12.56
C ASN A 71 -33.01 -20.56 11.56
N ASN A 72 -31.85 -21.03 12.04
CA ASN A 72 -31.31 -22.40 12.04
C ASN A 72 -30.67 -23.09 10.81
N LEU A 73 -29.56 -23.77 11.19
CA LEU A 73 -28.82 -24.91 10.62
C LEU A 73 -27.98 -24.60 9.36
N ASP A 74 -26.66 -24.81 9.35
CA ASP A 74 -26.03 -26.12 9.54
C ASP A 74 -24.55 -26.04 9.96
N VAL A 75 -24.09 -27.09 10.64
CA VAL A 75 -22.78 -27.23 11.31
C VAL A 75 -21.78 -27.90 10.37
N SER A 76 -20.53 -27.42 10.32
CA SER A 76 -19.37 -28.29 10.12
C SER A 76 -18.10 -27.67 10.70
N ILE A 77 -17.40 -28.51 11.45
CA ILE A 77 -16.37 -28.23 12.45
C ILE A 77 -14.98 -28.40 11.82
N THR A 78 -14.04 -27.51 12.14
CA THR A 78 -12.60 -27.84 12.15
C THR A 78 -11.91 -27.22 13.37
N PRO A 79 -10.96 -27.93 14.01
CA PRO A 79 -10.62 -27.68 15.41
C PRO A 79 -9.53 -26.60 15.60
N HIS A 80 -9.75 -25.76 16.60
CA HIS A 80 -8.74 -24.89 17.19
C HIS A 80 -7.99 -25.64 18.30
N VAL A 81 -6.65 -25.63 18.22
CA VAL A 81 -5.75 -26.03 19.30
C VAL A 81 -5.78 -24.93 20.35
N VAL A 82 -6.24 -25.27 21.55
CA VAL A 82 -6.18 -24.42 22.75
C VAL A 82 -4.98 -24.85 23.57
N VAL A 83 -4.08 -23.91 23.85
CA VAL A 83 -2.98 -24.07 24.81
C VAL A 83 -3.44 -23.40 26.09
N ASP A 84 -3.61 -24.19 27.16
CA ASP A 84 -4.00 -23.69 28.47
C ASP A 84 -2.77 -23.60 29.39
N LEU A 85 -2.66 -22.47 30.10
CA LEU A 85 -1.63 -22.16 31.08
C LEU A 85 -2.34 -21.93 32.42
N LYS A 86 -1.98 -22.70 33.46
CA LYS A 86 -1.97 -22.34 34.90
C LYS A 86 -1.56 -23.58 35.71
N SER A 87 -0.40 -23.56 36.39
CA SER A 87 -0.10 -23.03 37.74
C SER A 87 -0.55 -23.96 38.88
N GLY A 88 0.40 -24.37 39.72
CA GLY A 88 0.15 -25.02 41.02
C GLY A 88 1.46 -25.49 41.65
N ASN A 89 1.77 -24.96 42.83
CA ASN A 89 3.04 -25.04 43.56
C ASN A 89 3.16 -26.29 44.47
N GLU A 90 4.43 -26.59 44.81
CA GLU A 90 5.00 -27.11 46.07
C GLU A 90 4.44 -28.40 46.72
N GLU A 91 5.31 -29.42 46.88
CA GLU A 91 6.00 -29.70 48.16
C GLU A 91 7.01 -30.89 48.07
N ASP A 92 8.19 -30.62 48.61
CA ASP A 92 9.10 -31.45 49.43
C ASP A 92 10.02 -32.61 48.94
N ALA A 93 11.26 -32.47 49.44
CA ALA A 93 12.18 -33.48 50.01
C ALA A 93 13.13 -34.32 49.11
N THR A 94 14.35 -33.78 48.96
CA THR A 94 15.66 -34.38 49.31
C THR A 94 16.10 -35.77 48.77
N THR A 95 17.20 -35.78 48.00
CA THR A 95 18.49 -36.49 48.27
C THR A 95 19.12 -37.17 47.03
N THR A 96 20.15 -36.49 46.49
CA THR A 96 21.45 -36.97 45.99
C THR A 96 21.70 -38.49 45.81
N THR A 97 22.14 -38.92 44.61
CA THR A 97 23.48 -39.54 44.40
C THR A 97 23.81 -39.83 42.93
N ASN A 98 25.02 -39.40 42.54
CA ASN A 98 25.75 -39.76 41.32
C ASN A 98 26.42 -41.15 41.47
N LYS A 99 26.53 -41.96 40.40
CA LYS A 99 27.84 -42.44 39.87
C LYS A 99 27.77 -43.34 38.63
N LYS A 100 28.81 -43.15 37.81
CA LYS A 100 29.24 -43.81 36.56
C LYS A 100 29.57 -45.31 36.65
N ARG A 101 29.59 -45.91 35.44
CA ARG A 101 30.61 -46.78 34.79
C ARG A 101 30.33 -48.30 34.72
N LYS A 102 30.30 -48.84 33.49
CA LYS A 102 31.17 -49.93 32.99
C LYS A 102 31.01 -50.22 31.48
N GLU A 103 32.14 -50.08 30.76
CA GLU A 103 32.59 -50.78 29.53
C GLU A 103 32.83 -52.30 29.82
N LEU A 104 33.07 -53.27 28.92
CA LEU A 104 33.10 -53.51 27.45
C LEU A 104 33.80 -54.89 27.27
N VAL A 105 33.31 -55.90 26.51
CA VAL A 105 34.13 -57.00 25.88
C VAL A 105 33.40 -57.75 24.72
N ILE A 106 33.88 -57.51 23.49
CA ILE A 106 34.33 -58.31 22.29
C ILE A 106 33.94 -59.81 22.00
N ASP A 107 33.81 -60.11 20.68
CA ASP A 107 34.22 -61.30 19.84
C ASP A 107 33.14 -62.33 19.40
N ASP A 108 33.10 -62.98 18.21
CA ASP A 108 33.81 -62.96 16.89
C ASP A 108 32.99 -63.83 15.87
N GLY A 109 33.28 -63.77 14.55
CA GLY A 109 33.19 -64.95 13.66
C GLY A 109 32.22 -64.99 12.46
N ASP A 110 32.81 -65.11 11.25
CA ASP A 110 32.28 -65.21 9.87
C ASP A 110 31.48 -66.50 9.50
N GLU A 111 30.65 -66.46 8.44
CA GLU A 111 30.82 -67.16 7.13
C GLU A 111 29.52 -67.24 6.27
N GLN A 112 29.68 -67.14 4.94
CA GLN A 112 28.62 -67.20 3.91
C GLN A 112 28.46 -68.62 3.34
N VAL A 113 27.22 -69.11 3.09
CA VAL A 113 26.89 -70.06 1.99
C VAL A 113 25.42 -69.88 1.55
N ILE A 114 25.21 -69.83 0.23
CA ILE A 114 23.94 -69.71 -0.51
C ILE A 114 23.29 -71.10 -0.69
N PRO A 115 21.95 -71.20 -0.80
CA PRO A 115 21.43 -71.97 -1.93
C PRO A 115 20.32 -71.26 -2.74
N GLU A 116 20.47 -71.52 -4.03
CA GLU A 116 19.68 -71.22 -5.21
C GLU A 116 18.20 -71.65 -5.13
N ILE A 117 17.26 -70.76 -5.48
CA ILE A 117 15.96 -71.13 -6.07
C ILE A 117 15.59 -70.08 -7.13
N VAL A 118 15.47 -70.53 -8.37
CA VAL A 118 15.09 -69.73 -9.54
C VAL A 118 13.62 -69.99 -9.90
N LEU A 119 12.91 -68.86 -10.04
CA LEU A 119 11.69 -68.56 -10.82
C LEU A 119 10.38 -69.31 -10.53
N GLU A 120 9.40 -68.55 -10.02
CA GLU A 120 8.12 -68.40 -10.72
C GLU A 120 7.68 -66.93 -10.78
N LYS A 121 7.39 -66.49 -12.01
CA LYS A 121 6.95 -65.14 -12.37
C LYS A 121 5.58 -64.86 -11.76
N ASN A 122 5.41 -63.75 -11.04
CA ASN A 122 4.10 -63.11 -10.87
C ASN A 122 4.21 -61.58 -10.71
N VAL A 123 3.85 -60.90 -11.80
CA VAL A 123 3.23 -59.57 -11.91
C VAL A 123 3.90 -58.41 -11.16
N THR A 124 4.77 -57.69 -11.86
CA THR A 124 5.27 -56.36 -11.49
C THR A 124 4.11 -55.35 -11.50
N THR A 125 3.50 -55.10 -10.34
CA THR A 125 2.78 -53.84 -10.11
C THR A 125 3.80 -52.85 -9.55
N THR A 126 4.46 -52.13 -10.46
CA THR A 126 5.33 -51.02 -10.10
C THR A 126 4.45 -49.90 -9.56
N VAL A 127 4.28 -49.85 -8.23
CA VAL A 127 3.84 -48.64 -7.54
C VAL A 127 4.98 -47.64 -7.65
N VAL A 128 5.01 -46.92 -8.77
CA VAL A 128 5.78 -45.69 -8.86
C VAL A 128 5.12 -44.73 -7.89
N ASN A 129 5.74 -44.56 -6.72
CA ASN A 129 5.44 -43.46 -5.79
C ASN A 129 5.58 -42.14 -6.56
N ARG A 130 4.48 -41.67 -7.18
CA ARG A 130 4.38 -40.29 -7.61
C ARG A 130 4.24 -39.47 -6.35
N LEU A 131 5.34 -38.87 -5.92
CA LEU A 131 5.31 -37.72 -5.02
C LEU A 131 4.26 -36.75 -5.56
N PRO A 132 3.31 -36.24 -4.75
CA PRO A 132 2.36 -35.26 -5.22
C PRO A 132 3.16 -34.13 -5.85
N SER A 133 2.95 -33.89 -7.14
CA SER A 133 3.54 -32.74 -7.82
C SER A 133 3.18 -31.52 -6.99
N VAL A 134 4.18 -30.81 -6.48
CA VAL A 134 4.01 -29.49 -5.85
C VAL A 134 3.02 -28.72 -6.74
N PRO A 135 1.87 -28.25 -6.22
CA PRO A 135 0.88 -27.59 -7.05
C PRO A 135 1.56 -26.48 -7.85
N LYS A 136 1.44 -26.50 -9.19
CA LYS A 136 1.85 -25.35 -10.01
C LYS A 136 1.16 -24.13 -9.41
N GLU A 137 1.95 -23.17 -8.96
CA GLU A 137 1.43 -21.96 -8.33
C GLU A 137 0.40 -21.32 -9.26
N ILE A 138 -0.85 -21.20 -8.79
CA ILE A 138 -1.94 -20.66 -9.59
C ILE A 138 -1.68 -19.16 -9.76
N LEU A 139 -1.33 -18.74 -10.98
CA LEU A 139 -1.17 -17.33 -11.31
C LEU A 139 -2.52 -16.61 -11.14
N ARG A 140 -2.61 -15.75 -10.13
CA ARG A 140 -3.80 -14.95 -9.85
C ARG A 140 -3.63 -13.55 -10.45
N LYS A 141 -4.74 -12.94 -10.86
CA LYS A 141 -4.74 -11.66 -11.59
C LYS A 141 -5.92 -10.79 -11.17
N ILE A 142 -5.67 -9.48 -11.08
CA ILE A 142 -6.70 -8.44 -10.98
C ILE A 142 -6.27 -7.24 -11.83
N GLY A 143 -7.14 -6.83 -12.75
CA GLY A 143 -6.80 -5.81 -13.74
C GLY A 143 -5.49 -6.17 -14.49
N PRO A 144 -4.49 -5.26 -14.56
CA PRO A 144 -3.21 -5.54 -15.20
C PRO A 144 -2.17 -6.20 -14.26
N TYR A 145 -2.52 -6.51 -13.02
CA TYR A 145 -1.59 -6.96 -11.99
C TYR A 145 -1.72 -8.46 -11.75
N THR A 146 -0.59 -9.14 -11.53
CA THR A 146 -0.55 -10.59 -11.28
C THR A 146 0.25 -10.93 -10.03
N SER A 147 -0.03 -12.08 -9.43
CA SER A 147 0.67 -12.57 -8.23
C SER A 147 2.16 -12.88 -8.47
N ALA A 148 2.60 -13.00 -9.72
CA ALA A 148 4.00 -13.22 -10.08
C ALA A 148 4.83 -11.92 -10.16
N GLN A 149 4.19 -10.75 -10.15
CA GLN A 149 4.88 -9.46 -10.23
C GLN A 149 5.30 -8.98 -8.85
N ARG A 150 6.51 -8.44 -8.70
CA ARG A 150 6.88 -7.65 -7.52
C ARG A 150 6.32 -6.24 -7.65
N ILE A 151 5.47 -5.83 -6.71
CA ILE A 151 4.67 -4.61 -6.80
C ILE A 151 5.00 -3.67 -5.64
N LEU A 152 5.38 -2.44 -5.96
CA LEU A 152 5.45 -1.32 -5.02
C LEU A 152 4.22 -0.42 -5.20
N LEU A 153 3.48 -0.19 -4.13
CA LEU A 153 2.39 0.79 -4.09
C LEU A 153 2.84 1.99 -3.26
N VAL A 154 2.71 3.19 -3.82
CA VAL A 154 3.26 4.42 -3.26
C VAL A 154 2.13 5.40 -2.94
N GLY A 155 2.22 6.02 -1.77
CA GLY A 155 1.27 7.05 -1.33
C GLY A 155 -0.13 6.49 -1.06
N GLU A 156 -0.21 5.28 -0.50
CA GLU A 156 -1.46 4.69 -0.05
C GLU A 156 -2.08 5.56 1.06
N GLY A 157 -3.39 5.81 0.96
CA GLY A 157 -4.19 6.43 2.02
C GLY A 157 -4.58 5.39 3.06
N ASP A 158 -5.81 4.87 2.98
CA ASP A 158 -6.29 3.81 3.88
C ASP A 158 -5.82 2.39 3.50
N PHE A 159 -4.88 2.24 2.55
CA PHE A 159 -4.37 0.97 2.03
C PHE A 159 -5.42 0.06 1.37
N SER A 160 -6.60 0.58 1.02
CA SER A 160 -7.67 -0.26 0.45
C SER A 160 -7.35 -0.79 -0.95
N PHE A 161 -6.55 -0.08 -1.76
CA PHE A 161 -6.14 -0.55 -3.08
C PHE A 161 -5.16 -1.71 -2.97
N SER A 162 -4.07 -1.53 -2.23
CA SER A 162 -3.10 -2.61 -1.96
C SER A 162 -3.78 -3.83 -1.32
N SER A 163 -4.70 -3.62 -0.36
CA SER A 163 -5.49 -4.70 0.25
C SER A 163 -6.34 -5.48 -0.76
N CYS A 164 -6.96 -4.77 -1.72
CA CYS A 164 -7.71 -5.39 -2.82
C CYS A 164 -6.82 -6.34 -3.66
N LEU A 165 -5.62 -5.91 -4.01
CA LEU A 165 -4.65 -6.74 -4.76
C LEU A 165 -4.25 -7.97 -3.94
N ALA A 166 -3.92 -7.79 -2.66
CA ALA A 166 -3.51 -8.89 -1.78
C ALA A 166 -4.62 -9.93 -1.61
N VAL A 167 -5.87 -9.51 -1.46
CA VAL A 167 -7.02 -10.43 -1.40
C VAL A 167 -7.20 -11.20 -2.70
N ALA A 168 -7.09 -10.52 -3.85
CA ALA A 168 -7.20 -11.18 -5.16
C ALA A 168 -6.08 -12.21 -5.41
N PHE A 169 -4.86 -11.92 -4.94
CA PHE A 169 -3.71 -12.81 -5.06
C PHE A 169 -3.71 -13.94 -4.03
N GLY A 170 -4.47 -13.84 -2.93
CA GLY A 170 -4.51 -14.84 -1.86
C GLY A 170 -3.30 -14.75 -0.93
N THR A 171 -2.09 -14.77 -1.47
CA THR A 171 -0.83 -14.41 -0.79
C THR A 171 -0.25 -13.14 -1.42
N SER A 172 0.58 -12.41 -0.69
CA SER A 172 1.04 -11.08 -1.12
C SER A 172 2.45 -10.70 -0.65
N HIS A 173 3.34 -11.69 -0.49
CA HIS A 173 4.78 -11.50 -0.25
C HIS A 173 5.49 -10.66 -1.32
N ASN A 174 4.88 -10.58 -2.50
CA ASN A 174 5.33 -9.79 -3.64
C ASN A 174 4.87 -8.31 -3.59
N ILE A 175 4.07 -7.91 -2.58
CA ILE A 175 3.54 -6.55 -2.43
C ILE A 175 4.28 -5.81 -1.32
N THR A 176 4.78 -4.63 -1.67
CA THR A 176 5.22 -3.59 -0.73
C THR A 176 4.28 -2.40 -0.85
N ALA A 177 3.55 -2.06 0.20
CA ALA A 177 2.63 -0.93 0.23
C ALA A 177 3.19 0.18 1.12
N THR A 178 3.24 1.41 0.61
CA THR A 178 3.85 2.55 1.32
C THR A 178 2.94 3.76 1.38
N SER A 179 3.10 4.55 2.43
CA SER A 179 2.38 5.81 2.64
C SER A 179 3.36 6.90 3.06
N LEU A 180 3.03 8.17 2.75
CA LEU A 180 3.79 9.32 3.24
C LEU A 180 3.46 9.65 4.70
N ASN A 181 2.21 9.43 5.11
CA ASN A 181 1.79 9.70 6.48
C ASN A 181 2.36 8.67 7.47
N SER A 182 2.51 9.08 8.73
CA SER A 182 2.84 8.17 9.83
C SER A 182 1.67 7.23 10.13
N GLU A 183 1.96 6.09 10.76
CA GLU A 183 0.93 5.13 11.18
C GLU A 183 -0.13 5.78 12.09
N ASP A 184 0.29 6.57 13.08
CA ASP A 184 -0.62 7.28 13.99
C ASP A 184 -1.61 8.21 13.28
N PHE A 185 -1.13 8.90 12.23
CA PHE A 185 -1.99 9.73 11.40
C PHE A 185 -3.05 8.87 10.70
N LEU A 186 -2.65 7.74 10.13
CA LEU A 186 -3.55 6.85 9.40
C LEU A 186 -4.60 6.23 10.34
N ILE A 187 -4.21 5.80 11.54
CA ILE A 187 -5.12 5.30 12.59
C ILE A 187 -6.16 6.35 12.93
N SER A 188 -5.75 7.61 13.08
CA SER A 188 -6.63 8.70 13.50
C SER A 188 -7.59 9.17 12.40
N ASN A 189 -7.23 8.98 11.12
CA ASN A 189 -7.94 9.60 9.99
C ASN A 189 -8.74 8.63 9.11
N TYR A 190 -8.44 7.33 9.13
CA TYR A 190 -9.07 6.36 8.23
C TYR A 190 -9.59 5.15 9.00
N ALA A 191 -10.91 5.02 9.11
CA ALA A 191 -11.53 3.98 9.94
C ALA A 191 -11.17 2.55 9.48
N LYS A 192 -10.88 2.36 8.18
CA LYS A 192 -10.53 1.06 7.61
C LYS A 192 -9.03 0.78 7.53
N PHE A 193 -8.17 1.72 7.92
CA PHE A 193 -6.72 1.56 7.80
C PHE A 193 -6.22 0.29 8.51
N LEU A 194 -6.55 0.10 9.79
CA LEU A 194 -6.11 -1.06 10.57
C LEU A 194 -6.58 -2.38 9.95
N THR A 195 -7.83 -2.45 9.49
CA THR A 195 -8.36 -3.65 8.83
C THR A 195 -7.66 -3.93 7.50
N ASN A 196 -7.37 -2.91 6.70
CA ASN A 196 -6.69 -3.07 5.42
C ASN A 196 -5.21 -3.45 5.61
N LYS A 197 -4.53 -2.84 6.59
CA LYS A 197 -3.17 -3.19 7.01
C LYS A 197 -3.09 -4.64 7.49
N ALA A 198 -4.01 -5.06 8.36
CA ALA A 198 -4.06 -6.46 8.81
C ALA A 198 -4.24 -7.44 7.65
N LYS A 199 -5.10 -7.15 6.66
CA LYS A 199 -5.27 -7.97 5.46
C LYS A 199 -4.00 -8.08 4.61
N LEU A 200 -3.16 -7.05 4.60
CA LEU A 200 -1.88 -7.02 3.90
C LEU A 200 -0.85 -7.87 4.64
N GLU A 201 -0.63 -7.58 5.92
CA GLU A 201 0.40 -8.23 6.74
C GLU A 201 0.11 -9.73 6.92
N THR A 202 -1.15 -10.11 7.18
CA THR A 202 -1.54 -11.53 7.32
C THR A 202 -1.39 -12.34 6.02
N ARG A 203 -1.28 -11.67 4.87
CA ARG A 203 -1.02 -12.30 3.56
C ARG A 203 0.45 -12.21 3.14
N GLY A 204 1.30 -11.60 3.97
CA GLY A 204 2.75 -11.54 3.79
C GLY A 204 3.26 -10.25 3.14
N SER A 205 2.42 -9.23 2.95
CA SER A 205 2.89 -7.95 2.40
C SER A 205 3.74 -7.17 3.39
N MET A 206 4.68 -6.39 2.84
CA MET A 206 5.42 -5.38 3.60
C MET A 206 4.64 -4.06 3.59
N VAL A 207 4.35 -3.50 4.76
CA VAL A 207 3.69 -2.20 4.92
C VAL A 207 4.69 -1.22 5.53
N LEU A 208 4.93 -0.09 4.87
CA LEU A 208 5.86 0.95 5.32
C LEU A 208 5.18 2.32 5.38
N HIS A 209 5.58 3.13 6.35
CA HIS A 209 5.08 4.48 6.57
C HIS A 209 6.20 5.50 6.36
N GLU A 210 5.83 6.77 6.22
CA GLU A 210 6.78 7.88 6.08
C GLU A 210 7.71 7.75 4.86
N VAL A 211 7.21 7.15 3.78
CA VAL A 211 7.94 6.98 2.51
C VAL A 211 7.57 8.11 1.55
N ASP A 212 8.50 9.04 1.35
CA ASP A 212 8.36 10.12 0.37
C ASP A 212 8.69 9.64 -1.06
N ALA A 213 7.66 9.65 -1.91
CA ALA A 213 7.72 9.27 -3.32
C ALA A 213 8.81 10.00 -4.13
N THR A 214 9.17 11.22 -3.74
CA THR A 214 10.15 12.08 -4.43
C THR A 214 11.60 11.79 -4.06
N ILE A 215 11.83 10.97 -3.03
CA ILE A 215 13.16 10.55 -2.58
C ILE A 215 13.25 9.04 -2.26
N MET A 216 12.23 8.25 -2.60
CA MET A 216 12.11 6.84 -2.22
C MET A 216 13.27 5.94 -2.69
N VAL A 217 14.03 6.32 -3.73
CA VAL A 217 15.24 5.59 -4.15
C VAL A 217 16.33 5.59 -3.07
N LYS A 218 16.27 6.55 -2.13
CA LYS A 218 17.20 6.66 -1.00
C LYS A 218 16.68 5.97 0.26
N HIS A 219 15.46 5.42 0.24
CA HIS A 219 14.88 4.78 1.41
C HIS A 219 15.68 3.52 1.78
N PRO A 220 16.04 3.30 3.06
CA PRO A 220 16.98 2.24 3.46
C PRO A 220 16.49 0.83 3.13
N ILE A 221 15.17 0.60 3.15
CA ILE A 221 14.58 -0.72 2.87
C ILE A 221 14.34 -0.92 1.36
N ILE A 222 13.54 -0.05 0.73
CA ILE A 222 13.09 -0.25 -0.66
C ILE A 222 14.03 0.34 -1.72
N GLY A 223 14.97 1.22 -1.35
CA GLY A 223 15.79 1.98 -2.31
C GLY A 223 16.73 1.12 -3.17
N SER A 224 17.07 -0.07 -2.69
CA SER A 224 17.88 -1.07 -3.41
C SER A 224 17.04 -2.13 -4.14
N MET A 225 15.71 -2.08 -4.03
CA MET A 225 14.81 -3.05 -4.63
C MET A 225 14.45 -2.68 -6.07
N VAL A 226 14.28 -3.70 -6.90
CA VAL A 226 13.74 -3.58 -8.26
C VAL A 226 12.34 -4.20 -8.29
N PHE A 227 11.40 -3.52 -8.92
CA PHE A 227 9.99 -3.88 -9.00
C PHE A 227 9.55 -4.09 -10.45
N ASP A 228 8.62 -5.02 -10.65
CA ASP A 228 7.93 -5.18 -11.93
C ASP A 228 6.90 -4.07 -12.13
N ARG A 229 6.23 -3.67 -11.05
CA ARG A 229 5.20 -2.61 -11.08
C ARG A 229 5.42 -1.64 -9.94
N ILE A 230 5.47 -0.34 -10.25
CA ILE A 230 5.42 0.73 -9.25
C ILE A 230 4.15 1.54 -9.51
N ILE A 231 3.25 1.62 -8.54
CA ILE A 231 1.90 2.17 -8.70
C ILE A 231 1.75 3.39 -7.79
N TYR A 232 1.34 4.53 -8.35
CA TYR A 232 0.95 5.72 -7.60
C TYR A 232 -0.43 6.19 -8.04
N ASN A 233 -1.44 5.90 -7.24
CA ASN A 233 -2.82 6.26 -7.53
C ASN A 233 -3.14 7.65 -6.97
N PHE A 234 -3.62 8.53 -7.84
CA PHE A 234 -4.08 9.88 -7.52
C PHE A 234 -3.06 10.73 -6.74
N PRO A 235 -1.81 10.85 -7.23
CA PRO A 235 -0.81 11.69 -6.57
C PRO A 235 -1.32 13.13 -6.44
N HIS A 236 -1.21 13.71 -5.25
CA HIS A 236 -1.60 15.08 -4.97
C HIS A 236 -0.76 15.65 -3.82
N THR A 237 -0.39 16.93 -3.89
CA THR A 237 0.46 17.58 -2.86
C THR A 237 -0.31 18.00 -1.60
N GLY A 238 -1.63 17.85 -1.61
CA GLY A 238 -2.51 18.31 -0.54
C GLY A 238 -2.76 19.83 -0.55
N GLN A 239 -2.21 20.56 -1.52
CA GLN A 239 -2.51 21.98 -1.73
C GLN A 239 -3.83 22.11 -2.50
N PHE A 240 -4.79 22.81 -1.92
CA PHE A 240 -6.13 22.95 -2.48
C PHE A 240 -6.24 24.20 -3.34
N GLY A 241 -6.81 24.03 -4.53
CA GLY A 241 -7.12 25.09 -5.46
C GLY A 241 -6.93 24.61 -6.89
N MET A 242 -7.13 25.53 -7.84
CA MET A 242 -6.95 25.27 -9.28
C MET A 242 -6.02 26.28 -9.95
N THR A 243 -5.12 26.87 -9.17
CA THR A 243 -4.14 27.87 -9.63
C THR A 243 -2.96 27.22 -10.36
N ASP A 244 -2.20 28.03 -11.09
CA ASP A 244 -0.95 27.58 -11.71
C ASP A 244 0.15 27.21 -10.70
N ALA A 245 0.08 27.72 -9.46
CA ALA A 245 1.00 27.33 -8.40
C ALA A 245 0.72 25.89 -7.96
N GLU A 246 -0.52 25.54 -7.63
CA GLU A 246 -0.91 24.16 -7.28
C GLU A 246 -0.69 23.20 -8.44
N ARG A 247 -0.97 23.63 -9.67
CA ARG A 247 -0.70 22.83 -10.87
C ARG A 247 0.78 22.47 -10.95
N ARG A 248 1.68 23.46 -10.84
CA ARG A 248 3.14 23.24 -10.85
C ARG A 248 3.61 22.37 -9.69
N SER A 249 3.03 22.57 -8.50
CA SER A 249 3.29 21.76 -7.30
C SER A 249 2.99 20.27 -7.56
N ASN A 250 1.80 19.97 -8.07
CA ASN A 250 1.39 18.61 -8.44
C ASN A 250 2.23 18.01 -9.57
N GLN A 251 2.59 18.81 -10.59
CA GLN A 251 3.50 18.36 -11.65
C GLN A 251 4.89 18.02 -11.10
N ASN A 252 5.40 18.78 -10.12
CA ASN A 252 6.70 18.52 -9.50
C ASN A 252 6.68 17.25 -8.63
N LEU A 253 5.57 16.97 -7.93
CA LEU A 253 5.37 15.70 -7.24
C LEU A 253 5.44 14.52 -8.21
N VAL A 254 4.67 14.57 -9.30
CA VAL A 254 4.67 13.52 -10.34
C VAL A 254 6.06 13.35 -10.95
N ARG A 255 6.74 14.46 -11.26
CA ARG A 255 8.11 14.46 -11.78
C ARG A 255 9.09 13.79 -10.81
N GLY A 256 9.07 14.19 -9.53
CA GLY A 256 9.92 13.63 -8.49
C GLY A 256 9.70 12.12 -8.33
N PHE A 257 8.45 11.68 -8.30
CA PHE A 257 8.10 10.27 -8.28
C PHE A 257 8.65 9.51 -9.50
N LEU A 258 8.37 9.97 -10.72
CA LEU A 258 8.81 9.31 -11.95
C LEU A 258 10.34 9.17 -12.02
N LYS A 259 11.07 10.21 -11.60
CA LYS A 259 12.53 10.22 -11.53
C LYS A 259 13.09 9.15 -10.58
N ASN A 260 12.40 8.87 -9.47
CA ASN A 260 12.79 7.82 -8.53
C ASN A 260 12.35 6.44 -9.04
N ALA A 261 11.09 6.30 -9.42
CA ALA A 261 10.51 5.06 -9.89
C ALA A 261 11.26 4.49 -11.11
N LYS A 262 11.74 5.35 -12.02
CA LYS A 262 12.57 4.95 -13.17
C LYS A 262 13.82 4.16 -12.76
N LYS A 263 14.41 4.47 -11.61
CA LYS A 263 15.62 3.81 -11.10
C LYS A 263 15.34 2.50 -10.37
N MET A 264 14.06 2.20 -10.14
CA MET A 264 13.59 1.08 -9.32
C MET A 264 12.81 0.05 -10.14
N ILE A 265 12.85 0.16 -11.48
CA ILE A 265 12.27 -0.81 -12.41
C ILE A 265 13.35 -1.40 -13.32
N GLY A 266 13.18 -2.67 -13.70
CA GLY A 266 14.00 -3.32 -14.72
C GLY A 266 13.52 -3.04 -16.14
N GLU A 267 14.13 -3.69 -17.13
CA GLU A 267 13.83 -3.54 -18.57
C GLU A 267 12.32 -3.70 -18.90
N TYR A 268 11.65 -4.67 -18.26
CA TYR A 268 10.23 -4.98 -18.44
C TYR A 268 9.31 -4.41 -17.36
N GLY A 269 9.88 -3.63 -16.44
CA GLY A 269 9.12 -3.00 -15.36
C GLY A 269 8.27 -1.85 -15.86
N GLN A 270 7.18 -1.56 -15.14
CA GLN A 270 6.24 -0.50 -15.50
C GLN A 270 5.93 0.41 -14.31
N ILE A 271 5.80 1.69 -14.59
CA ILE A 271 5.36 2.71 -13.62
C ILE A 271 3.94 3.12 -14.00
N HIS A 272 3.01 2.96 -13.07
CA HIS A 272 1.59 3.25 -13.27
C HIS A 272 1.20 4.47 -12.45
N ILE A 273 0.65 5.48 -13.11
CA ILE A 273 0.05 6.64 -12.45
C ILE A 273 -1.42 6.70 -12.82
N THR A 274 -2.29 6.70 -11.83
CA THR A 274 -3.72 6.95 -12.04
C THR A 274 -4.04 8.39 -11.66
N SER A 275 -4.73 9.15 -12.51
CA SER A 275 -5.19 10.50 -12.18
C SER A 275 -6.51 10.83 -12.88
N LYS A 276 -7.21 11.84 -12.35
CA LYS A 276 -8.38 12.42 -13.01
C LYS A 276 -7.98 12.94 -14.38
N SER A 277 -8.88 12.76 -15.34
CA SER A 277 -8.62 12.98 -16.78
C SER A 277 -9.44 14.12 -17.36
N ASN A 278 -9.94 15.01 -16.51
CA ASN A 278 -10.76 16.16 -16.86
C ASN A 278 -10.30 17.44 -16.16
N GLY A 279 -10.70 18.59 -16.72
CA GLY A 279 -10.52 19.91 -16.13
C GLY A 279 -9.08 20.21 -15.72
N PHE A 280 -8.92 20.70 -14.49
CA PHE A 280 -7.62 21.07 -13.91
C PHE A 280 -6.56 19.95 -13.98
N PHE A 281 -6.97 18.69 -13.78
CA PHE A 281 -6.06 17.55 -13.73
C PHE A 281 -5.49 17.19 -15.11
N LEU A 282 -6.24 17.46 -16.19
CA LEU A 282 -5.75 17.24 -17.55
C LEU A 282 -4.54 18.13 -17.86
N ARG A 283 -4.52 19.36 -17.31
CA ARG A 283 -3.43 20.33 -17.49
C ARG A 283 -2.13 19.94 -16.78
N TRP A 284 -2.13 18.84 -16.01
CA TRP A 284 -0.89 18.31 -15.47
C TRP A 284 -0.03 17.68 -16.56
N ASP A 285 -0.64 17.17 -17.63
CA ASP A 285 0.03 16.53 -18.77
C ASP A 285 1.05 15.47 -18.31
N ILE A 286 0.55 14.48 -17.57
CA ILE A 286 1.34 13.34 -17.06
C ILE A 286 2.14 12.64 -18.19
N PRO A 287 1.57 12.41 -19.40
CA PRO A 287 2.35 11.91 -20.54
C PRO A 287 3.57 12.75 -20.87
N LYS A 288 3.45 14.08 -20.91
CA LYS A 288 4.60 14.95 -21.16
C LYS A 288 5.64 14.86 -20.04
N ILE A 289 5.22 14.87 -18.77
CA ILE A 289 6.17 14.73 -17.65
C ILE A 289 6.94 13.41 -17.75
N GLY A 290 6.26 12.31 -18.08
CA GLY A 290 6.91 11.02 -18.32
C GLY A 290 7.98 11.09 -19.42
N ARG A 291 7.65 11.70 -20.57
CA ARG A 291 8.61 11.90 -21.66
C ARG A 291 9.80 12.76 -21.24
N ASP A 292 9.54 13.87 -20.55
CA ASP A 292 10.59 14.78 -20.06
C ASP A 292 11.55 14.06 -19.08
N GLU A 293 11.06 13.10 -18.31
CA GLU A 293 11.87 12.25 -17.40
C GLU A 293 12.51 11.04 -18.11
N GLY A 294 12.43 10.95 -19.44
CA GLY A 294 13.03 9.89 -20.25
C GLY A 294 12.33 8.54 -20.13
N LEU A 295 11.02 8.55 -19.92
CA LEU A 295 10.17 7.36 -19.93
C LEU A 295 9.29 7.32 -21.19
N LYS A 296 8.99 6.11 -21.65
CA LYS A 296 8.06 5.87 -22.76
C LYS A 296 6.67 5.60 -22.20
N LEU A 297 5.66 6.36 -22.65
CA LEU A 297 4.27 5.99 -22.41
C LEU A 297 3.94 4.74 -23.25
N ILE A 298 3.68 3.63 -22.58
CA ILE A 298 3.31 2.34 -23.20
C ILE A 298 1.82 2.34 -23.51
N LEU A 299 1.01 2.77 -22.55
CA LEU A 299 -0.44 2.65 -22.63
C LEU A 299 -1.12 3.67 -21.73
N GLU A 300 -2.27 4.16 -22.19
CA GLU A 300 -3.22 4.94 -21.41
C GLU A 300 -4.55 4.18 -21.41
N VAL A 301 -5.09 3.89 -20.22
CA VAL A 301 -6.36 3.16 -20.06
C VAL A 301 -7.30 3.90 -19.15
N ASN A 302 -8.60 3.83 -19.43
CA ASN A 302 -9.61 4.34 -18.50
C ASN A 302 -9.54 3.56 -17.18
N PHE A 303 -9.48 4.29 -16.07
CA PHE A 303 -9.53 3.73 -14.74
C PHE A 303 -10.99 3.62 -14.29
N LYS A 304 -11.39 2.44 -13.83
CA LYS A 304 -12.69 2.21 -13.22
C LYS A 304 -12.48 1.69 -11.80
N ARG A 305 -12.93 2.46 -10.80
CA ARG A 305 -12.86 2.03 -9.38
C ARG A 305 -13.57 0.69 -9.14
N SER A 306 -14.63 0.42 -9.88
CA SER A 306 -15.41 -0.83 -9.80
C SER A 306 -14.59 -2.09 -10.09
N ASP A 307 -13.49 -1.97 -10.83
CA ASP A 307 -12.63 -3.11 -11.18
C ASP A 307 -11.78 -3.58 -9.98
N TYR A 308 -11.80 -2.83 -8.88
CA TYR A 308 -11.04 -3.09 -7.66
C TYR A 308 -11.98 -3.17 -6.45
N PRO A 309 -12.59 -4.34 -6.18
CA PRO A 309 -13.51 -4.52 -5.06
C PRO A 309 -12.86 -4.17 -3.72
N GLY A 310 -13.55 -3.33 -2.93
CA GLY A 310 -13.05 -2.85 -1.64
C GLY A 310 -12.18 -1.59 -1.70
N TYR A 311 -11.74 -1.16 -2.89
CA TYR A 311 -10.96 0.08 -3.03
C TYR A 311 -11.80 1.34 -2.78
N SER A 312 -11.29 2.21 -1.90
CA SER A 312 -11.83 3.52 -1.57
C SER A 312 -10.82 4.62 -1.88
N THR A 313 -11.25 5.65 -2.62
CA THR A 313 -10.40 6.78 -3.03
C THR A 313 -10.39 7.85 -1.94
N LYS A 314 -9.46 7.74 -1.00
CA LYS A 314 -9.32 8.65 0.16
C LYS A 314 -8.51 9.90 -0.17
N TYR A 315 -8.82 11.00 0.49
CA TYR A 315 -8.00 12.21 0.47
C TYR A 315 -6.74 12.04 1.32
N GLY A 316 -5.54 12.25 0.75
CA GLY A 316 -4.25 11.99 1.42
C GLY A 316 -3.83 12.97 2.52
N PHE A 317 -4.70 13.87 2.96
CA PHE A 317 -4.40 14.94 3.94
C PHE A 317 -5.34 14.92 5.15
N GLY A 318 -6.06 13.81 5.36
CA GLY A 318 -6.94 13.61 6.50
C GLY A 318 -8.41 13.65 6.11
N GLY A 319 -9.22 12.95 6.92
CA GLY A 319 -10.63 12.73 6.67
C GLY A 319 -10.94 11.43 5.90
N ASP A 320 -11.91 10.68 6.41
CA ASP A 320 -12.27 9.36 5.87
C ASP A 320 -13.26 9.41 4.69
N LYS A 321 -13.50 10.61 4.14
CA LYS A 321 -14.39 10.79 2.98
C LYS A 321 -13.71 10.32 1.70
N ASN A 322 -14.49 9.73 0.82
CA ASN A 322 -14.02 9.38 -0.53
C ASN A 322 -14.17 10.58 -1.47
N PHE A 323 -13.21 10.78 -2.36
CA PHE A 323 -13.34 11.72 -3.46
C PHE A 323 -13.90 11.05 -4.72
N ASN A 324 -14.60 11.82 -5.55
CA ASN A 324 -15.03 11.35 -6.86
C ASN A 324 -13.82 11.23 -7.79
N CYS A 325 -13.42 9.99 -8.04
CA CYS A 325 -12.30 9.63 -8.89
C CYS A 325 -12.65 9.46 -10.36
N ASN A 326 -13.84 9.84 -10.83
CA ASN A 326 -14.21 9.75 -12.23
C ASN A 326 -14.33 11.13 -12.90
N PRO A 327 -14.06 11.23 -14.21
CA PRO A 327 -13.37 10.25 -15.04
C PRO A 327 -11.86 10.23 -14.77
N SER A 328 -11.24 9.05 -14.79
CA SER A 328 -9.80 8.90 -14.58
C SER A 328 -9.16 7.96 -15.58
N LYS A 329 -7.85 8.10 -15.71
CA LYS A 329 -7.01 7.25 -16.54
C LYS A 329 -5.79 6.78 -15.77
N THR A 330 -5.33 5.58 -16.08
CA THR A 330 -4.04 5.05 -15.67
C THR A 330 -3.07 5.14 -16.85
N TYR A 331 -1.99 5.89 -16.65
CA TYR A 331 -0.86 6.02 -17.56
C TYR A 331 0.20 5.00 -17.16
N LYS A 332 0.64 4.17 -18.11
CA LYS A 332 1.66 3.14 -17.90
C LYS A 332 2.92 3.50 -18.66
N PHE A 333 4.01 3.67 -17.92
CA PHE A 333 5.31 4.04 -18.45
C PHE A 333 6.29 2.86 -18.35
N GLY A 334 7.21 2.76 -19.29
CA GLY A 334 8.39 1.91 -19.21
C GLY A 334 9.66 2.69 -19.53
N LEU A 335 10.80 2.02 -19.42
CA LEU A 335 12.07 2.61 -19.84
C LEU A 335 12.02 2.92 -21.34
N SER A 336 12.52 4.09 -21.73
CA SER A 336 12.79 4.38 -23.14
C SER A 336 13.96 3.52 -23.58
N LEU A 337 13.84 2.85 -24.73
CA LEU A 337 14.99 2.21 -25.37
C LEU A 337 15.97 3.34 -25.74
N SER A 338 17.17 3.26 -25.20
CA SER A 338 18.28 4.19 -25.46
C SER A 338 18.81 4.04 -26.87
#